data_AF-A0A7S2V4H2-F1
#
_entry.id   AF-A0A7S2V4H2-F1
#
_cell.length_a   1.000
_cell.length_b   1.000
_cell.length_c   1.000
_cell.angle_alpha   90.00
_cell.angle_beta   90.00
_cell.angle_gamma   90.00
#
_symmetry.space_group_name_H-M   'P 1'
#
loop_
_entity.id
_entity.type
_entity.pdbx_description
1 polymer ?
#
loop_
_entity_poly.entity_id
_entity_poly.type
_entity_poly.pdbx_seq_one_letter_code
_entity_poly.pdbx_strand_id
1 'polypeptide(L)'
;AYLQFRPSRLKTYLSMDTDGRVLRFDSLSKILCPGLRIGFVTGPQPLVERLNLHTQASSLHSCGVAQAITLALMEQWKQDSWAGWEQHVSDVCNFYLKQRDCFLESADRHLQGLAEYNVPEAGMFVWMKLLGVKDSENLILQ
;
A
#
# COMPACT_ATOMS: atom_id res chain seq x y z
N ALA A 1 1.39 -4.18 4.34
CA ALA A 1 1.29 -2.82 3.76
C ALA A 1 1.93 -1.81 4.70
N TYR A 2 2.69 -0.85 4.16
CA TYR A 2 3.39 0.17 4.95
C TYR A 2 2.47 1.30 5.43
N LEU A 3 1.44 1.64 4.65
CA LEU A 3 0.54 2.76 4.90
C LEU A 3 -0.54 2.39 5.94
N GLN A 4 -0.17 2.40 7.22
CA GLN A 4 -1.06 2.15 8.36
C GLN A 4 -1.04 3.38 9.27
N PHE A 5 -2.21 3.82 9.73
CA PHE A 5 -2.35 4.99 10.59
C PHE A 5 -2.26 4.67 12.09
N ARG A 6 -2.20 3.38 12.41
CA ARG A 6 -2.04 2.89 13.78
C ARG A 6 -0.57 3.05 14.23
N PRO A 7 -0.32 3.28 15.54
CA PRO A 7 1.03 3.46 16.06
C PRO A 7 1.89 2.20 15.93
N SER A 8 1.28 1.02 16.01
CA SER A 8 1.93 -0.27 15.78
C SER A 8 1.38 -0.96 14.54
N ARG A 9 2.27 -1.57 13.78
CA ARG A 9 1.90 -2.33 12.59
C ARG A 9 1.29 -3.66 12.98
N LEU A 10 0.19 -4.02 12.31
CA LEU A 10 -0.42 -5.33 12.48
C LEU A 10 0.51 -6.44 11.99
N LYS A 11 0.47 -7.57 12.69
CA LYS A 11 1.14 -8.79 12.25
C LYS A 11 0.61 -9.21 10.89
N THR A 12 1.53 -9.62 10.02
CA THR A 12 1.19 -10.08 8.67
C THR A 12 0.98 -11.59 8.68
N TYR A 13 0.24 -12.12 7.71
CA TYR A 13 0.16 -13.56 7.51
C TYR A 13 1.54 -14.20 7.34
N LEU A 14 2.45 -13.54 6.61
CA LEU A 14 3.82 -14.02 6.43
C LEU A 14 4.57 -14.16 7.77
N SER A 15 4.39 -13.22 8.71
CA SER A 15 5.01 -13.33 10.05
C SER A 15 4.43 -14.44 10.94
N MET A 16 3.32 -15.05 10.53
CA MET A 16 2.66 -16.17 11.22
C MET A 16 2.77 -17.47 10.42
N ASP A 17 3.48 -17.47 9.30
CA ASP A 17 3.54 -18.60 8.37
C ASP A 17 4.55 -19.65 8.85
N THR A 18 4.07 -20.64 9.61
CA THR A 18 4.86 -21.79 10.05
C THR A 18 4.98 -22.87 8.98
N ASP A 19 4.08 -22.86 8.00
CA ASP A 19 3.87 -23.99 7.08
C ASP A 19 4.42 -23.70 5.68
N GLY A 20 4.92 -22.48 5.44
CA GLY A 20 5.38 -22.06 4.13
C GLY A 20 4.25 -22.06 3.10
N ARG A 21 3.12 -21.42 3.43
CA ARG A 21 1.94 -21.34 2.55
C ARG A 21 1.55 -19.92 2.16
N VAL A 22 2.28 -18.91 2.62
CA VAL A 22 1.99 -17.50 2.36
C VAL A 22 2.90 -16.95 1.27
N LEU A 23 2.28 -16.49 0.17
CA LEU A 23 2.91 -15.60 -0.80
C LEU A 23 2.53 -14.15 -0.48
N ARG A 24 3.52 -13.34 -0.13
CA ARG A 24 3.35 -11.92 0.16
C ARG A 24 3.88 -11.08 -1.00
N PHE A 25 3.05 -10.16 -1.48
CA PHE A 25 3.44 -9.17 -2.46
C PHE A 25 3.59 -7.81 -1.78
N ASP A 26 4.75 -7.19 -1.96
CA ASP A 26 5.04 -5.84 -1.50
C ASP A 26 5.27 -4.92 -2.70
N SER A 27 4.85 -3.67 -2.56
CA SER A 27 4.95 -2.67 -3.61
C SER A 27 5.51 -1.37 -3.05
N LEU A 28 6.42 -0.76 -3.80
CA LEU A 28 6.93 0.58 -3.50
C LEU A 28 6.06 1.68 -4.13
N SER A 29 4.99 1.32 -4.85
CA SER A 29 4.18 2.27 -5.63
C SER A 29 3.45 3.31 -4.78
N LYS A 30 3.19 3.02 -3.51
CA LYS A 30 2.42 3.90 -2.60
C LYS A 30 3.28 4.53 -1.50
N ILE A 31 4.58 4.23 -1.49
CA ILE A 31 5.52 4.70 -0.48
C ILE A 31 6.68 5.47 -1.12
N LEU A 32 7.14 5.04 -2.30
CA LEU A 32 8.25 5.65 -3.00
C LEU A 32 7.78 6.39 -4.26
N CYS A 33 7.54 5.65 -5.34
CA CYS A 33 7.09 6.22 -6.60
C CYS A 33 6.39 5.13 -7.43
N PRO A 34 5.12 5.33 -7.84
CA PRO A 34 4.41 4.36 -8.68
C PRO A 34 5.03 4.21 -10.07
N GLY A 35 5.67 5.26 -10.59
CA GLY A 35 6.28 5.29 -11.93
C GLY A 35 7.52 4.42 -12.09
N LEU A 36 8.21 4.08 -11.00
CA LEU A 36 9.37 3.19 -11.04
C LEU A 36 8.99 1.73 -11.33
N ARG A 37 7.71 1.37 -11.15
CA ARG A 37 7.18 -0.01 -11.36
C ARG A 37 7.93 -1.09 -10.56
N ILE A 38 8.41 -0.76 -9.37
CA ILE A 38 9.12 -1.71 -8.49
C ILE A 38 8.18 -2.29 -7.43
N GLY A 39 8.25 -3.62 -7.30
CA GLY A 39 7.65 -4.43 -6.25
C GLY A 39 8.41 -5.74 -6.11
N PHE A 40 8.11 -6.50 -5.08
CA PHE A 40 8.77 -7.79 -4.83
C PHE A 40 7.80 -8.78 -4.19
N VAL A 41 8.13 -10.06 -4.32
CA VAL A 41 7.36 -11.17 -3.75
C VAL A 41 8.24 -11.92 -2.76
N THR A 42 7.66 -12.28 -1.62
CA THR A 42 8.29 -13.11 -0.58
C THR A 42 7.39 -14.29 -0.29
N GLY A 43 7.95 -15.50 -0.28
CA GLY A 43 7.21 -16.71 0.05
C GLY A 43 8.01 -17.99 -0.22
N PRO A 44 7.35 -19.15 -0.29
CA PRO A 44 8.00 -20.45 -0.46
C PRO A 44 8.79 -20.53 -1.77
N GLN A 45 10.04 -20.99 -1.68
CA GLN A 45 10.95 -21.06 -2.82
C GLN A 45 10.35 -21.74 -4.06
N PRO A 46 9.66 -22.91 -3.97
CA PRO A 46 9.11 -23.56 -5.16
C PRO A 46 8.09 -22.70 -5.91
N LEU A 47 7.36 -21.83 -5.21
CA LEU A 47 6.37 -20.94 -5.82
C LEU A 47 7.05 -19.69 -6.43
N VAL A 48 8.02 -19.12 -5.72
CA VAL A 48 8.80 -17.97 -6.21
C VAL A 48 9.58 -18.33 -7.48
N GLU A 49 10.13 -19.54 -7.56
CA GLU A 49 10.80 -20.04 -8.77
C GLU A 49 9.86 -20.10 -9.99
N ARG A 50 8.61 -20.53 -9.80
CA ARG A 50 7.61 -20.53 -10.89
C ARG A 50 7.27 -19.11 -11.35
N LEU A 51 7.18 -18.16 -10.43
CA LEU A 51 7.00 -16.75 -10.77
C LEU A 51 8.19 -16.22 -11.56
N ASN A 52 9.42 -16.54 -11.14
CA ASN A 52 10.64 -16.15 -11.86
C ASN A 52 10.67 -16.71 -13.29
N LEU A 53 10.30 -17.97 -13.50
CA LEU A 53 10.21 -18.56 -14.85
C LEU A 53 9.19 -17.81 -15.72
N HIS A 54 8.04 -17.45 -15.15
CA HIS A 54 7.05 -16.66 -15.87
C HIS A 54 7.54 -15.24 -16.18
N THR A 55 8.25 -14.60 -15.25
CA THR A 55 8.87 -13.29 -15.46
C THR A 55 9.92 -13.35 -16.59
N GLN A 56 10.78 -14.38 -16.61
CA GLN A 56 11.75 -14.59 -17.67
C GLN A 56 11.09 -14.72 -19.06
N ALA A 57 9.94 -15.38 -19.15
CA ALA A 57 9.22 -15.56 -20.41
C ALA A 57 8.39 -14.33 -20.86
N SER A 58 8.17 -13.34 -19.98
CA SER A 58 7.29 -12.20 -20.25
C SER A 58 8.03 -10.87 -20.29
N SER A 59 8.59 -10.43 -19.17
CA SER A 59 9.21 -9.12 -19.01
C SER A 59 10.71 -9.18 -18.73
N LEU A 60 11.29 -10.38 -18.64
CA LEU A 60 12.66 -10.70 -18.23
C LEU A 60 13.01 -10.25 -16.80
N HIS A 61 12.93 -8.95 -16.54
CA HIS A 61 13.16 -8.33 -15.24
C HIS A 61 12.54 -6.92 -15.17
N SER A 62 12.42 -6.36 -13.97
CA SER A 62 12.04 -4.94 -13.81
C SER A 62 13.11 -4.01 -14.39
N CYS A 63 12.73 -2.77 -14.76
CA CYS A 63 13.65 -1.79 -15.33
C CYS A 63 14.94 -1.63 -14.48
N GLY A 64 16.11 -1.87 -15.09
CA GLY A 64 17.39 -1.84 -14.38
C GLY A 64 17.74 -0.46 -13.81
N VAL A 65 17.41 0.61 -14.52
CA VAL A 65 17.61 1.99 -14.03
C VAL A 65 16.72 2.27 -12.80
N ALA A 66 15.47 1.83 -12.84
CA ALA A 66 14.56 1.98 -11.70
C ALA A 66 15.04 1.18 -10.47
N GLN A 67 15.59 -0.02 -10.70
CA GLN A 67 16.23 -0.81 -9.64
C GLN A 67 17.46 -0.10 -9.07
N ALA A 68 18.33 0.45 -9.92
CA ALA A 68 19.54 1.17 -9.47
C ALA A 68 19.21 2.42 -8.64
N ILE A 69 18.24 3.23 -9.08
CA ILE A 69 17.76 4.40 -8.32
C ILE A 69 17.19 3.96 -6.97
N THR A 70 16.36 2.91 -6.97
CA THR A 70 15.77 2.38 -5.73
C THR A 70 16.85 1.86 -4.79
N LEU A 71 17.84 1.13 -5.31
CA LEU A 71 18.95 0.59 -4.53
C LEU A 71 19.77 1.71 -3.88
N ALA A 72 20.19 2.72 -4.65
CA ALA A 72 20.99 3.83 -4.14
C ALA A 72 20.27 4.58 -2.99
N LEU A 73 18.95 4.76 -3.12
CA LEU A 73 18.15 5.39 -2.07
C LEU A 73 18.00 4.49 -0.83
N MET A 74 17.78 3.19 -1.03
CA MET A 74 17.70 2.23 0.08
C MET A 74 19.04 2.14 0.83
N GLU A 75 20.17 2.18 0.13
CA GLU A 75 21.50 2.22 0.75
C GLU A 75 21.72 3.49 1.57
N GLN A 76 21.31 4.65 1.03
CA GLN A 76 21.36 5.92 1.75
C GLN A 76 20.51 5.92 3.01
N TRP A 77 19.35 5.27 2.99
CA TRP A 77 18.46 5.16 4.15
C TRP A 77 18.84 4.07 5.14
N LYS A 78 19.52 3.02 4.66
CA LYS A 78 19.97 1.90 5.48
C LYS A 78 21.02 2.37 6.48
N GLN A 79 22.10 3.02 6.01
CA GLN A 79 23.28 3.38 6.82
C GLN A 79 23.49 2.37 7.97
N ASP A 80 23.45 2.80 9.23
CA ASP A 80 23.68 1.94 10.39
C ASP A 80 22.40 1.30 10.96
N SER A 81 21.20 1.80 10.66
CA SER A 81 19.98 1.42 11.42
C SER A 81 18.64 1.46 10.68
N TRP A 82 18.61 1.61 9.35
CA TRP A 82 17.38 1.80 8.56
C TRP A 82 16.51 3.00 8.97
N ALA A 83 16.99 3.85 9.88
CA ALA A 83 16.22 4.96 10.42
C ALA A 83 15.69 5.91 9.34
N GLY A 84 16.44 6.13 8.25
CA GLY A 84 15.99 6.95 7.13
C GLY A 84 14.75 6.39 6.43
N TRP A 85 14.66 5.06 6.30
CA TRP A 85 13.51 4.39 5.71
C TRP A 85 12.29 4.47 6.63
N GLU A 86 12.49 4.21 7.92
CA GLU A 86 11.40 4.27 8.90
C GLU A 86 10.83 5.69 9.02
N GLN A 87 11.70 6.69 9.03
CA GLN A 87 11.30 8.10 9.01
C GLN A 87 10.49 8.44 7.76
N HIS A 88 10.99 8.07 6.57
CA HIS A 88 10.28 8.30 5.31
C HIS A 88 8.89 7.65 5.31
N VAL A 89 8.78 6.40 5.77
CA VAL A 89 7.47 5.74 5.85
C VAL A 89 6.55 6.44 6.85
N SER A 90 7.08 6.87 8.00
CA SER A 90 6.33 7.64 9.00
C SER A 90 5.77 8.94 8.40
N ASP A 91 6.60 9.69 7.67
CA ASP A 91 6.21 10.94 7.02
C ASP A 91 5.11 10.72 5.98
N VAL A 92 5.22 9.67 5.16
CA VAL A 92 4.18 9.29 4.20
C VAL A 92 2.88 8.89 4.93
N CYS A 93 2.96 8.12 6.02
CA CYS A 93 1.78 7.76 6.80
C CYS A 93 1.11 8.98 7.42
N ASN A 94 1.88 9.91 7.98
CA ASN A 94 1.40 11.16 8.55
C ASN A 94 0.76 12.07 7.50
N PHE A 95 1.30 12.10 6.29
CA PHE A 95 0.69 12.82 5.17
C PHE A 95 -0.71 12.27 4.85
N TYR A 96 -0.83 10.96 4.64
CA TYR A 96 -2.13 10.34 4.32
C TYR A 96 -3.10 10.36 5.50
N LEU A 97 -2.60 10.34 6.73
CA LEU A 97 -3.41 10.52 7.93
C LEU A 97 -4.11 11.88 7.92
N LYS A 98 -3.37 12.96 7.66
CA LYS A 98 -3.93 14.31 7.52
C LYS A 98 -4.96 14.39 6.38
N GLN A 99 -4.68 13.77 5.24
CA GLN A 99 -5.61 13.72 4.11
C GLN A 99 -6.91 12.99 4.48
N ARG A 100 -6.81 11.86 5.19
CA ARG A 100 -7.96 11.13 5.71
C ARG A 100 -8.78 12.02 6.64
N ASP A 101 -8.15 12.63 7.63
CA ASP A 101 -8.85 13.43 8.64
C ASP A 101 -9.57 14.62 8.02
N CYS A 102 -8.94 15.30 7.05
CA CYS A 102 -9.56 16.38 6.28
C CYS A 102 -10.79 15.90 5.48
N PHE A 103 -10.71 14.72 4.86
CA PHE A 103 -11.86 14.13 4.16
C PHE A 103 -12.99 13.79 5.13
N LEU A 104 -12.69 13.18 6.28
CA LEU A 104 -13.71 12.78 7.26
C LEU A 104 -14.41 14.01 7.86
N GLU A 105 -13.67 15.08 8.17
CA GLU A 105 -14.29 16.34 8.61
C GLU A 105 -15.26 16.90 7.56
N SER A 106 -14.88 16.83 6.28
CA SER A 106 -15.75 17.26 5.17
C SER A 106 -16.95 16.33 5.01
N ALA A 107 -16.77 15.02 5.17
CA ALA A 107 -17.84 14.04 5.10
C ALA A 107 -18.85 14.22 6.23
N ASP A 108 -18.39 14.48 7.46
CA ASP A 108 -19.26 14.79 8.59
C ASP A 108 -20.07 16.07 8.36
N ARG A 109 -19.48 17.09 7.76
CA ARG A 109 -20.18 18.35 7.48
C ARG A 109 -21.24 18.22 6.39
N HIS A 110 -20.98 17.43 5.35
CA HIS A 110 -21.77 17.45 4.12
C HIS A 110 -22.60 16.20 3.85
N LEU A 111 -22.26 15.06 4.46
CA LEU A 111 -22.88 13.76 4.19
C LEU A 111 -23.63 13.18 5.39
N GLN A 112 -23.75 13.94 6.49
CA GLN A 112 -24.48 13.50 7.66
C GLN A 112 -25.94 13.17 7.32
N GLY A 113 -26.37 11.94 7.64
CA GLY A 113 -27.70 11.43 7.30
C GLY A 113 -27.90 11.04 5.84
N LEU A 114 -26.92 11.28 4.97
CA LEU A 114 -26.95 10.92 3.55
C LEU A 114 -26.06 9.71 3.23
N ALA A 115 -25.01 9.49 4.00
CA ALA A 115 -24.11 8.35 3.83
C ALA A 115 -23.60 7.81 5.17
N GLU A 116 -23.31 6.51 5.20
CA GLU A 116 -22.60 5.84 6.28
C GLU A 116 -21.19 5.48 5.79
N TYR A 117 -20.17 5.67 6.61
CA TYR A 117 -18.80 5.32 6.25
C TYR A 117 -18.01 4.86 7.47
N ASN A 118 -16.96 4.08 7.21
CA ASN A 118 -16.03 3.62 8.24
C ASN A 118 -14.74 4.42 8.17
N VAL A 119 -14.20 4.81 9.34
CA VAL A 119 -12.90 5.49 9.44
C VAL A 119 -11.79 4.54 8.98
N PRO A 120 -11.05 4.87 7.90
CA PRO A 120 -9.99 3.99 7.43
C PRO A 120 -8.81 3.97 8.40
N GLU A 121 -8.29 2.78 8.66
CA GLU A 121 -7.13 2.57 9.53
C GLU A 121 -5.80 2.50 8.76
N ALA A 122 -5.90 2.40 7.44
CA ALA A 122 -4.78 2.23 6.52
C ALA A 122 -5.21 2.63 5.11
N GLY A 123 -4.23 2.82 4.22
CA GLY A 123 -4.50 3.06 2.80
C GLY A 123 -4.82 4.52 2.47
N MET A 124 -5.55 4.71 1.38
CA MET A 124 -5.85 6.04 0.79
C MET A 124 -7.30 6.15 0.30
N PHE A 125 -8.17 5.25 0.77
CA PHE A 125 -9.55 5.17 0.32
C PHE A 125 -10.49 5.22 1.52
N VAL A 126 -11.58 5.94 1.37
CA VAL A 126 -12.73 5.89 2.26
C VAL A 126 -13.84 5.18 1.50
N TRP A 127 -14.40 4.14 2.11
CA TRP A 127 -15.56 3.45 1.59
C TRP A 127 -16.81 3.96 2.29
N MET A 128 -17.80 4.36 1.49
CA MET A 128 -19.06 4.88 2.00
C MET A 128 -20.26 4.22 1.30
N LYS A 129 -21.33 4.10 2.06
CA LYS A 129 -22.62 3.58 1.62
C LYS A 129 -23.62 4.73 1.61
N LEU A 130 -24.15 5.06 0.44
CA LEU A 130 -25.18 6.08 0.29
C LEU A 130 -26.53 5.55 0.79
N LEU A 131 -27.25 6.36 1.58
CA LEU A 131 -28.55 6.02 2.13
C LEU A 131 -29.66 6.38 1.13
N GLY A 132 -30.66 5.51 1.00
CA GLY A 132 -31.78 5.71 0.07
C GLY A 132 -31.42 5.49 -1.42
N VAL A 133 -30.17 5.20 -1.74
CA VAL A 133 -29.68 4.95 -3.09
C VAL A 133 -29.47 3.45 -3.29
N LYS A 134 -30.16 2.84 -4.26
CA LYS A 134 -29.98 1.42 -4.59
C LYS A 134 -28.70 1.16 -5.39
N ASP A 135 -28.36 2.09 -6.26
CA ASP A 135 -27.21 1.99 -7.15
C ASP A 135 -26.61 3.39 -7.37
N SER A 136 -25.35 3.55 -6.99
CA SER A 136 -24.61 4.80 -7.09
C SER A 136 -24.21 5.15 -8.52
N GLU A 137 -24.18 4.19 -9.45
CA GLU A 137 -23.82 4.44 -10.86
C GLU A 137 -24.80 5.44 -11.50
N ASN A 138 -26.08 5.33 -11.19
CA ASN A 138 -27.14 6.24 -11.67
C ASN A 138 -26.97 7.69 -11.19
N LEU A 139 -26.18 7.95 -10.15
CA LEU A 139 -25.87 9.31 -9.68
C LEU A 139 -24.65 9.90 -10.40
N ILE A 140 -23.76 9.05 -10.91
CA ILE A 140 -22.51 9.47 -11.56
C ILE A 140 -22.73 9.69 -13.06
N LEU A 141 -23.64 8.92 -13.67
CA LEU A 141 -23.92 8.95 -15.11
C LEU A 141 -25.02 9.94 -15.53
N GLN A 142 -25.51 10.78 -14.61
CA GLN A 142 -26.38 11.92 -14.94
C GLN A 142 -25.56 13.10 -15.48
#